data_AF-A0AA37SCA3-F1
#
_entry.id   AF-A0AA37SCA3-F1
#
_cell.length_a   1.000
_cell.length_b   1.000
_cell.length_c   1.000
_cell.angle_alpha   90.00
_cell.angle_beta   90.00
_cell.angle_gamma   90.00
#
_symmetry.space_group_name_H-M   'P 1'
#
loop_
_entity.id
_entity.type
_entity.pdbx_description
1 polymer ?
#
loop_
_entity_poly.entity_id
_entity_poly.type
_entity_poly.pdbx_seq_one_letter_code
_entity_poly.pdbx_strand_id
1 'polypeptide(L)'
;MWESDFDESVYKSAPFIRKGEFEKGIYTTADSDLHKGTCDLAILQKLAPLTENSWGTDIEVLNHMQFKTIHTASRYNLLFKMLNKKRADFILLEFSSESTTLAHRDPSGDLYPVEGIKVVFPFSRHFMVSKKHSHGQRIYNALQKGLKILRKNGTIEKALYQSKLKLERVKDWKVIYPQQDN
;
A
#
# COMPACT_ATOMS: atom_id res chain seq x y z
N MET A 1 3.95 -12.10 4.55
CA MET A 1 2.75 -12.55 3.83
C MET A 1 1.56 -11.75 4.31
N TRP A 2 0.61 -11.46 3.43
CA TRP A 2 -0.68 -10.87 3.79
C TRP A 2 -1.51 -11.87 4.57
N GLU A 3 -2.47 -11.40 5.37
CA GLU A 3 -3.27 -12.28 6.22
C GLU A 3 -4.09 -13.32 5.45
N SER A 4 -4.42 -13.04 4.19
CA SER A 4 -5.13 -13.92 3.26
C SER A 4 -4.25 -15.03 2.66
N ASP A 5 -2.92 -14.93 2.75
CA ASP A 5 -1.98 -15.93 2.23
C ASP A 5 -1.81 -17.16 3.14
N PHE A 6 -2.54 -17.23 4.26
CA PHE A 6 -2.36 -18.25 5.29
C PHE A 6 -3.38 -19.38 5.19
N ASP A 7 -2.89 -20.61 5.27
CA ASP A 7 -3.70 -21.82 5.38
C ASP A 7 -3.40 -22.58 6.69
N GLU A 8 -4.00 -23.76 6.85
CA GLU A 8 -3.84 -24.57 8.06
C GLU A 8 -2.46 -25.22 8.20
N SER A 9 -1.62 -25.23 7.16
CA SER A 9 -0.30 -25.86 7.15
C SER A 9 0.82 -25.01 7.77
N VAL A 10 0.52 -23.75 8.12
CA VAL A 10 1.48 -22.77 8.62
C VAL A 10 0.98 -22.09 9.90
N TYR A 11 1.91 -21.64 10.74
CA TYR A 11 1.62 -20.70 11.83
C TYR A 11 1.64 -19.27 11.29
N LYS A 12 0.60 -18.50 11.65
CA LYS A 12 0.51 -17.05 11.41
C LYS A 12 1.01 -16.28 12.62
N SER A 13 2.11 -15.54 12.50
CA SER A 13 2.60 -14.69 13.60
C SER A 13 1.59 -13.60 13.97
N ALA A 14 1.82 -12.91 15.09
CA ALA A 14 1.24 -11.59 15.33
C ALA A 14 1.63 -10.64 14.18
N PRO A 15 0.81 -9.63 13.85
CA PRO A 15 1.09 -8.73 12.75
C PRO A 15 2.34 -7.88 13.03
N PHE A 16 3.27 -7.84 12.07
CA PHE A 16 4.36 -6.87 12.08
C PHE A 16 3.97 -5.58 11.32
N ILE A 17 3.01 -5.66 10.41
CA ILE A 17 2.23 -4.52 9.91
C ILE A 17 0.77 -4.81 10.24
N ARG A 18 0.14 -3.94 11.03
CA ARG A 18 -1.28 -4.03 11.36
C ARG A 18 -2.13 -3.43 10.25
N LYS A 19 -3.43 -3.73 10.27
CA LYS A 19 -4.42 -3.07 9.43
C LYS A 19 -4.31 -1.56 9.63
N GLY A 20 -4.29 -0.80 8.54
CA GLY A 20 -4.13 0.65 8.57
C GLY A 20 -2.68 1.16 8.75
N GLU A 21 -1.69 0.29 8.96
CA GLU A 21 -0.27 0.71 9.09
C GLU A 21 0.49 0.75 7.76
N PHE A 22 -0.13 0.33 6.65
CA PHE A 22 0.47 0.41 5.31
C PHE A 22 -0.25 1.44 4.47
N GLU A 23 0.44 2.54 4.17
CA GLU A 23 -0.09 3.72 3.50
C GLU A 23 0.40 3.79 2.05
N LYS A 24 -0.51 4.12 1.12
CA LYS A 24 -0.17 4.43 -0.27
C LYS A 24 -0.77 5.77 -0.69
N GLY A 25 -0.02 6.49 -1.50
CA GLY A 25 -0.49 7.68 -2.20
C GLY A 25 -1.25 7.31 -3.46
N ILE A 26 -2.10 8.23 -3.91
CA ILE A 26 -2.72 8.19 -5.23
C ILE A 26 -1.83 8.98 -6.16
N TYR A 27 -1.24 8.36 -7.18
CA TYR A 27 -0.26 8.97 -8.07
C TYR A 27 -0.79 9.11 -9.49
N THR A 28 -0.54 10.25 -10.13
CA THR A 28 -0.98 10.58 -11.48
C THR A 28 0.05 11.50 -12.18
N THR A 29 -0.21 11.90 -13.43
CA THR A 29 0.66 12.83 -14.17
C THR A 29 0.44 14.28 -13.73
N ALA A 30 1.46 15.13 -13.87
CA ALA A 30 1.40 16.52 -13.41
C ALA A 30 0.27 17.37 -14.03
N ASP A 31 -0.20 17.00 -15.23
CA ASP A 31 -1.28 17.70 -15.95
C ASP A 31 -2.69 17.20 -15.58
N SER A 32 -2.79 16.25 -14.65
CA SER A 32 -4.07 15.65 -14.23
C SER A 32 -4.98 16.65 -13.52
N ASP A 33 -6.28 16.60 -13.85
CA ASP A 33 -7.31 17.38 -13.16
C ASP A 33 -7.48 16.97 -11.70
N LEU A 34 -6.95 15.81 -11.28
CA LEU A 34 -6.93 15.39 -9.89
C LEU A 34 -6.12 16.34 -8.98
N HIS A 35 -5.22 17.15 -9.55
CA HIS A 35 -4.51 18.20 -8.81
C HIS A 35 -5.34 19.48 -8.63
N LYS A 36 -6.48 19.62 -9.32
CA LYS A 36 -7.31 20.83 -9.34
C LYS A 36 -8.47 20.69 -8.36
N GLY A 37 -8.19 20.88 -7.09
CA GLY A 37 -9.19 20.95 -6.02
C GLY A 37 -9.23 19.72 -5.13
N THR A 38 -10.36 19.55 -4.41
CA THR A 38 -10.52 18.45 -3.46
C THR A 38 -10.84 17.15 -4.19
N CYS A 39 -10.03 16.12 -3.96
CA CYS A 39 -10.29 14.77 -4.45
C CYS A 39 -10.82 13.88 -3.31
N ASP A 40 -11.83 13.06 -3.61
CA ASP A 40 -12.39 12.08 -2.70
C ASP A 40 -12.63 10.73 -3.42
N LEU A 41 -13.11 9.74 -2.67
CA LEU A 41 -13.35 8.40 -3.22
C LEU A 41 -14.39 8.42 -4.36
N ALA A 42 -15.43 9.26 -4.27
CA ALA A 42 -16.48 9.33 -5.28
C ALA A 42 -15.99 9.93 -6.60
N ILE A 43 -15.05 10.86 -6.55
CA ILE A 43 -14.33 11.37 -7.74
C ILE A 43 -13.47 10.25 -8.32
N LEU A 44 -12.65 9.59 -7.49
CA LEU A 44 -11.76 8.52 -7.98
C LEU A 44 -12.54 7.38 -8.63
N GLN A 45 -13.67 6.94 -8.06
CA GLN A 45 -14.51 5.86 -8.60
C GLN A 45 -15.05 6.11 -10.03
N LYS A 46 -14.99 7.34 -10.53
CA LYS A 46 -15.34 7.69 -11.93
C LYS A 46 -14.16 7.53 -12.90
N LEU A 47 -12.97 7.22 -12.38
CA LEU A 47 -11.72 7.09 -13.10
C LEU A 47 -11.26 5.63 -13.17
N ALA A 48 -10.27 5.39 -14.01
CA ALA A 48 -9.70 4.08 -14.29
C ALA A 48 -8.33 3.91 -13.61
N PRO A 49 -8.24 3.18 -12.48
CA PRO A 49 -6.97 2.88 -11.83
C PRO A 49 -6.11 1.94 -12.67
N LEU A 50 -4.80 2.04 -12.45
CA LEU A 50 -3.77 1.13 -12.93
C LEU A 50 -3.06 0.47 -11.75
N THR A 51 -2.68 -0.80 -11.90
CA THR A 51 -1.80 -1.50 -10.96
C THR A 51 -0.92 -2.51 -11.69
N GLU A 52 0.05 -3.12 -11.01
CA GLU A 52 0.85 -4.21 -11.58
C GLU A 52 0.10 -5.55 -11.42
N ASN A 53 0.19 -6.43 -12.42
CA ASN A 53 -0.57 -7.68 -12.48
C ASN A 53 -0.37 -8.61 -11.27
N SER A 54 0.83 -8.61 -10.68
CA SER A 54 1.18 -9.46 -9.52
C SER A 54 0.89 -8.80 -8.17
N TRP A 55 0.48 -7.53 -8.15
CA TRP A 55 0.13 -6.82 -6.92
C TRP A 55 -1.28 -7.15 -6.47
N GLY A 56 -1.51 -8.42 -6.10
CA GLY A 56 -2.82 -8.96 -5.75
C GLY A 56 -3.54 -8.19 -4.65
N THR A 57 -2.81 -7.71 -3.63
CA THR A 57 -3.40 -6.91 -2.55
C THR A 57 -3.84 -5.53 -3.02
N ASP A 58 -3.10 -4.89 -3.93
CA ASP A 58 -3.52 -3.62 -4.53
C ASP A 58 -4.79 -3.81 -5.36
N ILE A 59 -4.87 -4.90 -6.14
CA ILE A 59 -6.08 -5.29 -6.88
C ILE A 59 -7.24 -5.50 -5.91
N GLU A 60 -7.03 -6.20 -4.80
CA GLU A 60 -8.05 -6.44 -3.77
C GLU A 60 -8.53 -5.12 -3.12
N VAL A 61 -7.62 -4.20 -2.80
CA VAL A 61 -7.97 -2.86 -2.28
C VAL A 61 -8.82 -2.09 -3.30
N LEU A 62 -8.41 -2.06 -4.56
CA LEU A 62 -9.16 -1.38 -5.63
C LEU A 62 -10.55 -2.02 -5.84
N ASN A 63 -10.66 -3.35 -5.77
CA ASN A 63 -11.96 -4.03 -5.82
C ASN A 63 -12.85 -3.63 -4.64
N HIS A 64 -12.32 -3.59 -3.41
CA HIS A 64 -13.10 -3.15 -2.25
C HIS A 64 -13.48 -1.67 -2.33
N MET A 65 -12.65 -0.84 -2.95
CA MET A 65 -12.98 0.56 -3.31
C MET A 65 -14.04 0.68 -4.43
N GLN A 66 -14.60 -0.44 -4.92
CA GLN A 66 -15.68 -0.51 -5.91
C GLN A 66 -15.30 -0.01 -7.31
N PHE A 67 -14.04 -0.14 -7.71
CA PHE A 67 -13.64 0.14 -9.10
C PHE A 67 -14.15 -0.92 -10.06
N LYS A 68 -14.90 -0.51 -11.09
CA LYS A 68 -15.48 -1.43 -12.09
C LYS A 68 -14.45 -1.93 -13.10
N THR A 69 -13.39 -1.16 -13.33
CA THR A 69 -12.34 -1.49 -14.29
C THR A 69 -11.01 -1.12 -13.67
N ILE A 70 -10.13 -2.12 -13.55
CA ILE A 70 -8.76 -1.95 -13.08
C ILE A 70 -7.86 -2.31 -14.25
N HIS A 71 -7.14 -1.32 -14.78
CA HIS A 71 -6.10 -1.60 -15.76
C HIS A 71 -4.91 -2.22 -15.07
N THR A 72 -4.18 -3.07 -15.80
CA THR A 72 -3.01 -3.71 -15.25
C THR A 72 -1.83 -3.68 -16.22
N ALA A 73 -0.62 -3.66 -15.70
CA ALA A 73 0.62 -3.80 -16.46
C ALA A 73 1.52 -4.89 -15.87
N SER A 74 2.32 -5.54 -16.70
CA SER A 74 3.16 -6.67 -16.28
C SER A 74 4.53 -6.27 -15.70
N ARG A 75 4.87 -4.98 -15.71
CA ARG A 75 6.16 -4.46 -15.23
C ARG A 75 6.01 -3.04 -14.69
N TYR A 76 6.80 -2.72 -13.67
CA TYR A 76 6.76 -1.43 -12.98
C TYR A 76 6.93 -0.22 -13.93
N ASN A 77 7.92 -0.27 -14.83
CA ASN A 77 8.17 0.83 -15.78
C ASN A 77 7.04 1.04 -16.80
N LEU A 78 6.20 0.02 -17.05
CA LEU A 78 5.04 0.17 -17.94
C LEU A 78 3.92 0.99 -17.28
N LEU A 79 3.88 1.03 -15.95
CA LEU A 79 2.89 1.81 -15.20
C LEU A 79 3.03 3.30 -15.55
N PHE A 80 4.26 3.81 -15.49
CA PHE A 80 4.62 5.18 -15.84
C PHE A 80 4.28 5.48 -17.30
N LYS A 81 4.65 4.59 -18.23
CA LYS A 81 4.31 4.74 -19.65
C LYS A 81 2.82 4.83 -19.91
N MET A 82 2.02 3.99 -19.23
CA MET A 82 0.57 3.97 -19.44
C MET A 82 -0.10 5.23 -18.92
N LEU A 83 0.28 5.70 -17.72
CA LEU A 83 -0.24 6.96 -17.16
C LEU A 83 0.16 8.17 -18.00
N ASN A 84 1.44 8.30 -18.37
CA ASN A 84 1.91 9.39 -19.23
C ASN A 84 1.32 9.35 -20.66
N LYS A 85 0.80 8.20 -21.10
CA LYS A 85 0.05 8.05 -22.36
C LYS A 85 -1.47 8.09 -22.16
N LYS A 86 -1.95 8.48 -20.98
CA LYS A 86 -3.38 8.62 -20.63
C LYS A 86 -4.20 7.35 -20.88
N ARG A 87 -3.60 6.19 -20.62
CA ARG A 87 -4.26 4.86 -20.73
C ARG A 87 -4.89 4.39 -19.42
N ALA A 88 -4.70 5.17 -18.36
CA ALA A 88 -5.29 5.06 -17.05
C ALA A 88 -5.14 6.44 -16.38
N ASP A 89 -5.85 6.66 -15.27
CA ASP A 89 -5.93 7.96 -14.64
C ASP A 89 -5.02 8.10 -13.41
N PHE A 90 -4.86 7.02 -12.64
CA PHE A 90 -3.99 7.02 -11.45
C PHE A 90 -3.51 5.61 -11.08
N ILE A 91 -2.58 5.55 -10.13
CA ILE A 91 -2.06 4.32 -9.51
C ILE A 91 -1.88 4.50 -8.00
N LEU A 92 -1.99 3.42 -7.23
CA LEU A 92 -1.58 3.39 -5.83
C LEU A 92 -0.10 3.02 -5.72
N LEU A 93 0.72 3.88 -5.11
CA LEU A 93 2.15 3.61 -4.87
C LEU A 93 2.53 3.96 -3.43
N GLU A 94 3.57 3.30 -2.92
CA GLU A 94 4.25 3.78 -1.71
C GLU A 94 4.75 5.22 -1.89
N PHE A 95 4.81 5.98 -0.81
CA PHE A 95 5.32 7.34 -0.88
C PHE A 95 6.81 7.37 -1.23
N SER A 96 7.16 8.16 -2.25
CA SER A 96 8.55 8.38 -2.67
C SER A 96 9.39 9.01 -1.55
N SER A 97 10.69 8.73 -1.56
CA SER A 97 11.67 9.37 -0.69
C SER A 97 12.08 10.77 -1.15
N GLU A 98 11.57 11.26 -2.28
CA GLU A 98 11.90 12.59 -2.77
C GLU A 98 11.39 13.68 -1.79
N SER A 99 12.30 14.59 -1.43
CA SER A 99 12.12 15.49 -0.29
C SER A 99 11.11 16.61 -0.49
N THR A 100 10.73 16.90 -1.74
CA THR A 100 10.02 18.12 -2.10
C THR A 100 8.59 17.82 -2.53
N THR A 101 8.43 16.99 -3.55
CA THR A 101 7.17 16.69 -4.24
C THR A 101 6.66 15.29 -3.99
N LEU A 102 7.45 14.41 -3.33
CA LEU A 102 7.15 12.97 -3.21
C LEU A 102 6.93 12.29 -4.58
N ALA A 103 7.46 12.86 -5.65
CA ALA A 103 7.29 12.32 -6.99
C ALA A 103 8.08 11.02 -7.17
N HIS A 104 7.53 10.11 -7.96
CA HIS A 104 8.28 9.00 -8.53
C HIS A 104 8.84 9.42 -9.88
N ARG A 105 10.14 9.24 -10.07
CA ARG A 105 10.85 9.64 -11.29
C ARG A 105 11.07 8.45 -12.21
N ASP A 106 10.74 8.60 -13.49
CA ASP A 106 10.96 7.56 -14.51
C ASP A 106 11.27 8.20 -15.87
N PRO A 107 12.15 7.60 -16.71
CA PRO A 107 12.42 8.09 -18.06
C PRO A 107 11.18 8.25 -18.97
N SER A 108 10.09 7.57 -18.63
CA SER A 108 8.82 7.62 -19.37
C SER A 108 7.91 8.77 -18.95
N GLY A 109 8.33 9.54 -17.94
CA GLY A 109 7.59 10.64 -17.34
C GLY A 109 7.29 10.40 -15.87
N ASP A 110 7.32 11.48 -15.08
CA ASP A 110 7.19 11.42 -13.63
C ASP A 110 5.73 11.30 -13.18
N LEU A 111 5.54 10.77 -11.97
CA LEU A 111 4.24 10.72 -11.31
C LEU A 111 4.28 11.48 -9.99
N TYR A 112 3.20 12.21 -9.72
CA TYR A 112 3.04 13.07 -8.56
C TYR A 112 1.86 12.57 -7.72
N PRO A 113 1.94 12.64 -6.39
CA PRO A 113 0.81 12.28 -5.56
C PRO A 113 -0.30 13.33 -5.68
N VAL A 114 -1.55 12.89 -5.58
CA VAL A 114 -2.69 13.76 -5.31
C VAL A 114 -2.60 14.19 -3.85
N GLU A 115 -2.21 15.44 -3.61
CA GLU A 115 -1.91 15.94 -2.28
C GLU A 115 -3.13 15.92 -1.34
N GLY A 116 -2.88 15.67 -0.06
CA GLY A 116 -3.89 15.74 0.99
C GLY A 116 -4.75 14.49 1.15
N ILE A 117 -4.60 13.47 0.29
CA ILE A 117 -5.34 12.21 0.39
C ILE A 117 -4.44 10.98 0.28
N LYS A 118 -4.79 9.92 1.01
CA LYS A 118 -4.09 8.63 0.99
C LYS A 118 -5.05 7.45 1.15
N VAL A 119 -4.58 6.27 0.78
CA VAL A 119 -5.24 5.00 1.08
C VAL A 119 -4.43 4.28 2.15
N VAL A 120 -5.09 3.67 3.13
CA VAL A 120 -4.45 2.71 4.03
C VAL A 120 -5.00 1.32 3.77
N PHE A 121 -4.14 0.31 3.80
CA PHE A 121 -4.56 -1.03 3.47
C PHE A 121 -5.31 -1.66 4.67
N PRO A 122 -6.50 -2.25 4.45
CA PRO A 122 -7.30 -2.88 5.51
C PRO A 122 -6.77 -4.27 5.91
N PHE A 123 -5.55 -4.62 5.47
CA PHE A 123 -4.94 -5.92 5.66
C PHE A 123 -3.70 -5.84 6.54
N SER A 124 -3.45 -6.91 7.30
CA SER A 124 -2.22 -7.05 8.06
C SER A 124 -1.18 -7.94 7.38
N ARG A 125 0.11 -7.67 7.65
CA ARG A 125 1.22 -8.54 7.23
C ARG A 125 1.81 -9.28 8.42
N HIS A 126 2.08 -10.55 8.17
CA HIS A 126 2.53 -11.53 9.15
C HIS A 126 3.73 -12.30 8.60
N PHE A 127 4.52 -12.86 9.51
CA PHE A 127 5.50 -13.87 9.18
C PHE A 127 4.84 -15.25 9.17
N MET A 128 5.26 -16.08 8.22
CA MET A 128 4.76 -17.42 8.01
C MET A 128 5.80 -18.43 8.48
N VAL A 129 5.38 -19.41 9.29
CA VAL A 129 6.26 -20.46 9.80
C VAL A 129 5.64 -21.82 9.52
N SER A 130 6.35 -22.70 8.81
CA SER A 130 5.85 -24.04 8.48
C SER A 130 5.56 -24.88 9.72
N LYS A 131 4.37 -25.50 9.79
CA LYS A 131 4.05 -26.49 10.84
C LYS A 131 4.76 -27.83 10.60
N LYS A 132 5.17 -28.13 9.36
CA LYS A 132 5.87 -29.37 9.00
C LYS A 132 7.34 -29.37 9.41
N HIS A 133 7.92 -28.20 9.66
CA HIS A 133 9.30 -28.11 10.10
C HIS A 133 9.43 -28.56 11.56
N SER A 134 10.42 -29.40 11.87
CA SER A 134 10.64 -29.96 13.22
C SER A 134 10.77 -28.90 14.32
N HIS A 135 11.28 -27.72 13.97
CA HIS A 135 11.39 -26.56 14.86
C HIS A 135 10.31 -25.49 14.65
N GLY A 136 9.29 -25.74 13.83
CA GLY A 136 8.28 -24.75 13.44
C GLY A 136 7.58 -24.10 14.63
N GLN A 137 7.09 -24.90 15.58
CA GLN A 137 6.45 -24.38 16.80
C GLN A 137 7.43 -23.54 17.65
N ARG A 138 8.69 -23.98 17.78
CA ARG A 138 9.72 -23.25 18.54
C ARG A 138 10.03 -21.90 17.89
N ILE A 139 10.20 -21.87 16.56
CA ILE A 139 10.43 -20.64 15.79
C ILE A 139 9.24 -19.70 15.93
N TYR A 140 8.02 -20.21 15.76
CA TYR A 140 6.80 -19.42 15.94
C TYR A 140 6.73 -18.79 17.33
N ASN A 141 6.93 -19.56 18.40
CA ASN A 141 6.90 -19.04 19.77
C ASN A 141 7.96 -17.96 20.02
N ALA A 142 9.18 -18.16 19.51
CA ALA A 142 10.26 -17.18 19.62
C ALA A 142 9.90 -15.88 18.86
N LEU A 143 9.31 -16.01 17.67
CA LEU A 143 8.88 -14.89 16.85
C LEU A 143 7.75 -14.10 17.51
N GLN A 144 6.75 -14.78 18.10
CA GLN A 144 5.69 -14.13 18.87
C GLN A 144 6.26 -13.28 20.01
N LYS A 145 7.21 -13.84 20.77
CA LYS A 145 7.89 -13.12 21.86
C LYS A 145 8.65 -11.91 21.33
N GLY A 146 9.44 -12.08 20.27
CA GLY A 146 10.21 -11.01 19.64
C GLY A 146 9.33 -9.87 19.14
N LEU A 147 8.28 -10.17 18.36
CA LEU A 147 7.34 -9.18 17.85
C LEU A 147 6.66 -8.38 18.97
N LYS A 148 6.28 -9.04 20.07
CA LYS A 148 5.70 -8.36 21.23
C LYS A 148 6.68 -7.36 21.84
N ILE A 149 7.95 -7.75 22.02
CA ILE A 149 9.00 -6.88 22.57
C ILE A 149 9.28 -5.71 21.62
N LEU A 150 9.49 -5.98 20.34
CA LEU A 150 9.80 -4.98 19.32
C LEU A 150 8.65 -4.00 19.06
N ARG A 151 7.41 -4.44 19.26
CA ARG A 151 6.26 -3.53 19.24
C ARG A 151 6.22 -2.67 20.49
N LYS A 152 6.35 -3.28 21.67
CA LYS A 152 6.27 -2.57 22.97
C LYS A 152 7.34 -1.48 23.09
N ASN A 153 8.54 -1.71 22.56
CA ASN A 153 9.64 -0.75 22.65
C ASN A 153 9.72 0.22 21.45
N GLY A 154 8.74 0.21 20.54
CA GLY A 154 8.68 1.13 19.39
C GLY A 154 9.63 0.79 18.23
N THR A 155 10.37 -0.32 18.26
CA THR A 155 11.28 -0.70 17.16
C THR A 155 10.53 -0.92 15.86
N ILE A 156 9.38 -1.61 15.90
CA ILE A 156 8.58 -1.82 14.68
C ILE A 156 8.08 -0.50 14.14
N GLU A 157 7.55 0.39 14.99
CA GLU A 157 7.05 1.69 14.57
C GLU A 157 8.13 2.50 13.85
N LYS A 158 9.33 2.57 14.45
CA LYS A 158 10.49 3.22 13.84
C LYS A 158 10.84 2.60 12.48
N ALA A 159 10.82 1.27 12.37
CA ALA A 159 11.10 0.58 11.12
C ALA A 159 10.07 0.92 10.03
N LEU A 160 8.77 1.02 10.35
CA LEU A 160 7.73 1.39 9.38
C LEU A 160 8.00 2.77 8.76
N TYR A 161 8.41 3.75 9.57
CA TYR A 161 8.78 5.08 9.08
C TYR A 161 10.10 5.11 8.29
N GLN A 162 11.09 4.32 8.73
CA GLN A 162 12.38 4.23 8.04
C GLN A 162 12.25 3.55 6.68
N SER A 163 11.39 2.52 6.59
CA SER A 163 11.05 1.80 5.37
C SER A 163 10.01 2.49 4.49
N LYS A 164 9.52 3.67 4.88
CA LYS A 164 8.54 4.48 4.12
C LYS A 164 7.18 3.78 3.90
N LEU A 165 6.89 2.77 4.71
CA LEU A 165 5.53 2.20 4.80
C LEU A 165 4.57 3.16 5.49
N LYS A 166 5.13 4.02 6.35
CA LYS A 166 4.51 5.24 6.88
C LYS A 166 5.43 6.41 6.60
N LEU A 167 4.86 7.59 6.36
CA LEU A 167 5.64 8.80 6.13
C LEU A 167 5.09 9.97 6.94
N GLU A 168 5.96 10.61 7.73
CA GLU A 168 5.55 11.68 8.65
C GLU A 168 4.92 12.89 7.94
N ARG A 169 5.42 13.23 6.74
CA ARG A 169 4.90 14.33 5.91
C ARG A 169 3.46 14.15 5.46
N VAL A 170 2.95 12.92 5.45
CA VAL A 170 1.59 12.59 4.99
C VAL A 170 0.73 12.05 6.13
N LYS A 171 1.18 12.18 7.38
CA LYS A 171 0.43 11.68 8.55
C LYS A 171 -0.97 12.29 8.63
N ASP A 172 -1.07 13.59 8.31
CA ASP A 172 -2.29 14.40 8.40
C ASP A 172 -3.12 14.36 7.09
N TRP A 173 -2.67 13.62 6.07
CA TRP A 173 -3.45 13.44 4.85
C TRP A 173 -4.70 12.61 5.15
N LYS A 174 -5.83 13.00 4.54
CA LYS A 174 -7.11 12.33 4.72
C LYS A 174 -7.03 10.91 4.17
N VAL A 175 -7.39 9.95 5.01
CA VAL A 175 -7.61 8.56 4.58
C VAL A 175 -8.94 8.49 3.85
N ILE A 176 -8.91 8.25 2.54
CA ILE A 176 -10.13 8.14 1.72
C ILE A 176 -10.67 6.70 1.64
N TYR A 177 -9.83 5.73 1.98
CA TYR A 177 -10.20 4.32 2.10
C TYR A 177 -9.27 3.58 3.08
N PRO A 178 -9.79 2.64 3.91
CA PRO A 178 -11.21 2.36 4.13
C PRO A 178 -11.94 3.56 4.71
N GLN A 179 -13.20 3.73 4.33
CA GLN A 179 -14.07 4.70 4.99
C GLN A 179 -14.28 4.21 6.43
N GLN A 180 -14.03 5.07 7.42
CA GLN A 180 -14.38 4.73 8.80
C GLN A 180 -15.91 4.67 8.86
N ASP A 181 -16.45 3.56 9.35
CA ASP A 181 -17.86 3.48 9.71
C ASP A 181 -18.11 4.56 10.77
N ASN A 182 -18.96 5.54 10.45
CA ASN A 182 -19.49 6.51 11.42
C ASN A 182 -20.47 5.82 12.38
#